data_AF-A0AAD1KRN3-F1
#
_entry.id   AF-A0AAD1KRN3-F1
#
_cell.length_a   1.000
_cell.length_b   1.000
_cell.length_c   1.000
_cell.angle_alpha   90.00
_cell.angle_beta   90.00
_cell.angle_gamma   90.00
#
_symmetry.space_group_name_H-M   'P 1'
#
loop_
_entity.id
_entity.type
_entity.pdbx_description
1 polymer ?
#
loop_
_entity_poly.entity_id
_entity_poly.type
_entity_poly.pdbx_seq_one_letter_code
_entity_poly.pdbx_strand_id
1 'polypeptide(L)'
;MPSWDRRPTSAAERGHHDRFPWHRPTAGSLIPKGTWVEVRITILEPSERAAAVPADTAATPLVQWISRFLDKKACIGDEVTITSIIGRRHIGVLDCINPSYSHSFGNTVPELLTIGTTHEPITSRGQEDRL
;
A
#
# COMPACT_ATOMS: atom_id res chain seq x y z
N MET A 1 27.93 -30.25 3.84
CA MET A 1 27.25 -28.97 4.14
C MET A 1 26.88 -28.34 2.81
N PRO A 2 25.60 -28.19 2.42
CA PRO A 2 25.31 -27.57 1.14
C PRO A 2 25.44 -26.05 1.27
N SER A 3 26.32 -25.52 0.44
CA SER A 3 26.64 -24.10 0.28
C SER A 3 25.46 -23.32 -0.30
N TRP A 4 24.82 -22.49 0.50
CA TRP A 4 23.74 -21.59 0.08
C TRP A 4 24.25 -20.24 -0.46
N ASP A 5 25.57 -20.04 -0.51
CA ASP A 5 26.16 -18.72 -0.71
C ASP A 5 26.88 -18.58 -2.05
N ARG A 6 26.09 -18.50 -3.14
CA ARG A 6 26.53 -17.89 -4.39
C ARG A 6 25.46 -16.95 -4.90
N ARG A 7 25.67 -15.64 -4.70
CA ARG A 7 24.89 -14.60 -5.40
C ARG A 7 25.36 -14.55 -6.87
N PRO A 8 24.45 -14.57 -7.85
CA PRO A 8 24.82 -14.40 -9.25
C PRO A 8 25.40 -12.99 -9.47
N THR A 9 26.53 -12.92 -10.14
CA THR A 9 27.37 -11.70 -10.27
C THR A 9 27.10 -10.92 -11.56
N SER A 10 26.10 -11.33 -12.36
CA SER A 10 25.81 -10.73 -13.67
C SER A 10 24.31 -10.64 -13.94
N ALA A 11 23.90 -9.55 -14.61
CA ALA A 11 22.52 -9.30 -15.03
C ALA A 11 21.99 -10.29 -16.08
N ALA A 12 22.85 -11.10 -16.70
CA ALA A 12 22.48 -12.04 -17.77
C ALA A 12 22.12 -13.46 -17.30
N GLU A 13 22.33 -13.82 -16.02
CA GLU A 13 22.12 -15.18 -15.50
C GLU A 13 20.81 -15.37 -14.71
N ARG A 14 19.91 -14.39 -14.74
CA ARG A 14 18.57 -14.55 -14.13
C ARG A 14 17.61 -15.20 -15.13
N GLY A 15 17.63 -16.53 -15.17
CA GLY A 15 16.62 -17.32 -15.88
C GLY A 15 15.26 -17.33 -15.16
N HIS A 16 14.19 -17.11 -15.93
CA HIS A 16 12.80 -17.48 -15.66
C HIS A 16 12.03 -16.79 -14.52
N HIS A 17 12.43 -15.58 -14.11
CA HIS A 17 11.61 -14.69 -13.25
C HIS A 17 10.84 -13.60 -14.03
N ASP A 18 10.98 -13.54 -15.36
CA ASP A 18 10.47 -12.47 -16.22
C ASP A 18 9.17 -12.81 -16.97
N ARG A 19 8.33 -13.73 -16.44
CA ARG A 19 7.09 -14.15 -17.12
C ARG A 19 5.78 -13.64 -16.49
N PHE A 20 5.84 -12.89 -15.39
CA PHE A 20 4.65 -12.38 -14.71
C PHE A 20 4.75 -10.86 -14.55
N PRO A 21 3.88 -10.07 -15.21
CA PRO A 21 3.95 -8.62 -15.17
C PRO A 21 3.34 -8.15 -13.85
N TRP A 22 4.15 -8.14 -12.79
CA TRP A 22 3.86 -7.32 -11.63
C TRP A 22 3.76 -5.88 -12.15
N HIS A 23 2.56 -5.34 -12.16
CA HIS A 23 2.31 -3.95 -12.50
C HIS A 23 2.77 -3.11 -11.31
N ARG A 24 4.10 -3.00 -11.17
CA ARG A 24 4.68 -1.80 -10.60
C ARG A 24 4.46 -0.72 -11.66
N PRO A 25 3.50 0.20 -11.49
CA PRO A 25 3.37 1.31 -12.42
C PRO A 25 4.72 1.98 -12.62
N THR A 26 5.09 2.21 -13.87
CA THR A 26 6.30 2.96 -14.20
C THR A 26 6.18 4.35 -13.56
N ALA A 27 7.22 4.75 -12.81
CA ALA A 27 7.30 6.10 -12.26
C ALA A 27 7.04 7.12 -13.38
N GLY A 28 6.03 7.99 -13.19
CA GLY A 28 5.64 9.02 -14.16
C GLY A 28 4.29 8.83 -14.86
N SER A 29 3.57 7.73 -14.65
CA SER A 29 2.18 7.62 -15.14
C SER A 29 1.19 8.31 -14.19
N LEU A 30 0.34 9.17 -14.75
CA LEU A 30 -0.72 9.87 -14.01
C LEU A 30 -1.89 8.92 -13.74
N ILE A 31 -2.16 8.65 -12.47
CA ILE A 31 -3.21 7.75 -12.02
C ILE A 31 -4.51 8.53 -11.86
N PRO A 32 -5.63 8.07 -12.45
CA PRO A 32 -6.90 8.78 -12.37
C PRO A 32 -7.52 8.70 -10.96
N LYS A 33 -8.39 9.67 -10.66
CA LYS A 33 -9.25 9.63 -9.48
C LYS A 33 -10.10 8.35 -9.50
N GLY A 34 -10.32 7.74 -8.34
CA GLY A 34 -11.14 6.53 -8.20
C GLY A 34 -10.40 5.24 -8.54
N THR A 35 -9.10 5.28 -8.83
CA THR A 35 -8.28 4.07 -8.89
C THR A 35 -8.06 3.53 -7.48
N TRP A 36 -8.07 2.21 -7.35
CA TRP A 36 -7.71 1.53 -6.11
C TRP A 36 -6.20 1.53 -5.95
N VAL A 37 -5.73 2.12 -4.85
CA VAL A 37 -4.32 2.38 -4.61
C VAL A 37 -3.93 2.04 -3.19
N GLU A 38 -2.64 1.83 -2.97
CA GLU A 38 -2.05 1.73 -1.65
C GLU A 38 -1.24 2.99 -1.32
N VAL A 39 -1.50 3.55 -0.14
CA VAL A 39 -0.80 4.73 0.37
C VAL A 39 -0.01 4.32 1.61
N ARG A 40 1.26 4.72 1.66
CA ARG A 40 2.16 4.51 2.78
C ARG A 40 2.24 5.77 3.64
N ILE A 41 2.11 5.59 4.95
CA ILE A 41 2.18 6.65 5.96
C ILE A 41 3.21 6.24 7.00
N THR A 42 4.19 7.09 7.28
CA THR A 42 5.05 6.91 8.45
C THR A 42 4.31 7.42 9.67
N ILE A 43 4.01 6.52 10.60
CA ILE A 43 3.28 6.84 11.84
C ILE A 43 4.24 7.27 12.94
N LEU A 44 5.40 6.61 13.03
CA LEU A 44 6.47 6.97 13.96
C LEU A 44 7.83 6.82 13.26
N GLU A 45 8.65 7.85 13.37
CA GLU A 45 10.06 7.75 13.02
C GLU A 45 10.82 6.90 14.04
N PRO A 46 12.01 6.36 13.69
CA PRO A 46 12.85 5.60 14.63
C PRO A 46 13.09 6.33 15.96
N SER A 47 13.25 7.66 15.93
CA SER A 47 13.45 8.50 17.11
C SER A 47 12.22 8.59 18.03
N GLU A 48 11.04 8.26 17.52
CA GLU A 48 9.75 8.35 18.23
C GLU A 48 9.30 6.97 18.76
N ARG A 49 10.10 5.91 18.53
CA ARG A 49 9.83 4.57 19.03
C ARG A 49 10.01 4.51 20.55
N ALA A 50 9.16 3.74 21.22
CA ALA A 50 9.24 3.56 22.67
C ALA A 50 10.59 2.91 23.07
N ALA A 51 11.20 3.42 24.15
CA ALA A 51 12.52 2.96 24.61
C ALA A 51 12.58 1.47 25.00
N ALA A 52 11.44 0.84 25.28
CA ALA A 52 11.36 -0.56 25.70
C ALA A 52 11.31 -1.57 24.54
N VAL A 53 11.27 -1.13 23.27
CA VAL A 53 11.30 -2.05 22.13
C VAL A 53 12.72 -2.57 21.87
N PRO A 54 12.89 -3.78 21.30
CA PRO A 54 14.21 -4.28 20.88
C PRO A 54 14.93 -3.32 19.94
N ALA A 55 16.26 -3.31 19.96
CA ALA A 55 17.08 -2.38 19.19
C ALA A 55 16.75 -2.39 17.69
N ASP A 56 16.56 -3.57 17.09
CA ASP A 56 16.21 -3.71 15.67
C ASP A 56 14.87 -3.04 15.33
N THR A 57 13.90 -3.15 16.24
CA THR A 57 12.59 -2.50 16.12
C THR A 57 12.67 -1.00 16.33
N ALA A 58 13.51 -0.53 17.27
CA ALA A 58 13.73 0.88 17.51
C ALA A 58 14.38 1.58 16.30
N ALA A 59 15.26 0.87 15.58
CA ALA A 59 15.94 1.38 14.39
C ALA A 59 15.02 1.47 13.15
N THR A 60 13.79 0.96 13.21
CA THR A 60 12.88 0.85 12.06
C THR A 60 11.64 1.74 12.24
N PRO A 61 11.27 2.57 11.24
CA PRO A 61 10.05 3.38 11.33
C PRO A 61 8.81 2.50 11.45
N LEU A 62 7.80 2.98 12.18
CA LEU A 62 6.48 2.37 12.17
C LEU A 62 5.71 2.93 10.97
N VAL A 63 5.47 2.08 9.97
CA VAL A 63 4.79 2.44 8.74
C VAL A 63 3.43 1.75 8.64
N GLN A 64 2.45 2.46 8.10
CA GLN A 64 1.10 1.98 7.83
C GLN A 64 0.82 2.06 6.34
N TRP A 65 0.28 0.98 5.78
CA TRP A 65 -0.26 0.94 4.43
C TRP A 65 -1.78 0.93 4.48
N ILE A 66 -2.40 1.74 3.63
CA ILE A 66 -3.85 1.83 3.52
C ILE A 66 -4.22 1.71 2.05
N SER A 67 -5.04 0.69 1.75
CA SER A 67 -5.61 0.50 0.42
C SER A 67 -6.99 1.17 0.32
N ARG A 68 -7.13 2.18 -0.56
CA ARG A 68 -8.39 2.90 -0.81
C ARG A 68 -8.47 3.48 -2.23
N PHE A 69 -9.64 4.01 -2.57
CA PHE A 69 -9.82 4.78 -3.80
C PHE A 69 -9.16 6.15 -3.69
N LEU A 70 -8.45 6.55 -4.74
CA LEU A 70 -7.74 7.81 -4.82
C LEU A 70 -8.71 9.00 -4.96
N ASP A 71 -8.60 10.02 -4.09
CA ASP A 71 -9.53 11.16 -4.08
C ASP A 71 -9.31 12.13 -5.25
N LYS A 72 -8.07 12.23 -5.75
CA LYS A 72 -7.63 13.11 -6.85
C LYS A 72 -6.53 12.44 -7.66
N LYS A 73 -6.45 12.72 -8.96
CA LYS A 73 -5.38 12.20 -9.83
C LYS A 73 -3.99 12.54 -9.26
N ALA A 74 -3.06 11.59 -9.33
CA ALA A 74 -1.70 11.73 -8.79
C ALA A 74 -0.72 10.77 -9.47
N CYS A 75 0.57 10.99 -9.28
CA CYS A 75 1.63 10.09 -9.72
C CYS A 75 2.13 9.23 -8.56
N ILE A 76 2.71 8.06 -8.86
CA ILE A 76 3.39 7.24 -7.86
C ILE A 76 4.53 8.04 -7.22
N GLY A 77 4.61 7.99 -5.89
CA GLY A 77 5.55 8.77 -5.10
C GLY A 77 5.02 10.12 -4.64
N ASP A 78 3.89 10.60 -5.18
CA ASP A 78 3.28 11.84 -4.72
C ASP A 78 2.61 11.66 -3.35
N GLU A 79 2.56 12.75 -2.58
CA GLU A 79 1.68 12.83 -1.42
C GLU A 79 0.22 12.98 -1.88
N VAL A 80 -0.62 12.05 -1.44
CA VAL A 80 -2.03 11.97 -1.83
C VAL A 80 -2.92 11.92 -0.62
N THR A 81 -4.19 12.33 -0.82
CA THR A 81 -5.25 12.07 0.15
C THR A 81 -6.13 10.92 -0.32
N ILE A 82 -6.44 10.02 0.59
CA ILE A 82 -7.45 8.98 0.43
C ILE A 82 -8.49 9.08 1.55
N THR A 83 -9.71 8.66 1.24
CA THR A 83 -10.80 8.59 2.23
C THR A 83 -11.16 7.14 2.53
N SER A 84 -11.16 6.78 3.81
CA SER A 84 -11.61 5.46 4.28
C SER A 84 -13.13 5.30 4.17
N ILE A 85 -13.64 4.06 4.27
CA ILE A 85 -15.09 3.77 4.20
C ILE A 85 -15.88 4.55 5.27
N ILE A 86 -15.30 4.75 6.46
CA ILE A 86 -15.93 5.52 7.55
C ILE A 86 -15.72 7.04 7.44
N GLY A 87 -15.23 7.53 6.30
CA GLY A 87 -15.08 8.96 6.03
C GLY A 87 -13.84 9.63 6.63
N ARG A 88 -12.90 8.88 7.23
CA ARG A 88 -11.62 9.45 7.69
C ARG A 88 -10.68 9.70 6.50
N ARG A 89 -10.08 10.89 6.46
CA ARG A 89 -9.06 11.26 5.47
C ARG A 89 -7.68 10.87 5.97
N HIS A 90 -6.89 10.29 5.08
CA HIS A 90 -5.50 9.92 5.33
C HIS A 90 -4.60 10.57 4.27
N ILE A 91 -3.46 11.09 4.69
CA ILE A 91 -2.47 11.72 3.83
C ILE A 91 -1.20 10.88 3.89
N GLY A 92 -0.63 10.54 2.73
CA GLY A 92 0.60 9.77 2.65
C GLY A 92 1.10 9.61 1.23
N VAL A 93 2.18 8.84 1.08
CA VAL A 93 2.85 8.64 -0.21
C VAL A 93 2.17 7.54 -1.00
N LEU A 94 1.80 7.83 -2.24
CA LEU A 94 1.21 6.85 -3.15
C LEU A 94 2.25 5.79 -3.54
N ASP A 95 2.04 4.54 -3.12
CA ASP A 95 3.03 3.46 -3.29
C ASP A 95 2.78 2.66 -4.57
N CYS A 96 1.56 2.14 -4.74
CA CYS A 96 1.20 1.33 -5.89
C CYS A 96 -0.29 1.39 -6.22
N ILE A 97 -0.65 0.93 -7.42
CA ILE A 97 -2.03 0.72 -7.85
C ILE A 97 -2.35 -0.78 -7.76
N ASN A 98 -3.60 -1.12 -7.44
CA ASN A 98 -4.06 -2.51 -7.34
C ASN A 98 -3.09 -3.41 -6.56
N PRO A 99 -2.83 -3.12 -5.28
CA PRO A 99 -1.93 -3.91 -4.44
C PRO A 99 -2.39 -5.37 -4.39
N SER A 100 -1.43 -6.28 -4.57
CA SER A 100 -1.60 -7.73 -4.48
C SER A 100 -0.49 -8.34 -3.63
N TYR A 101 -0.79 -9.38 -2.87
CA TYR A 101 0.23 -10.10 -2.12
C TYR A 101 1.06 -11.01 -3.04
N SER A 102 2.38 -10.97 -2.90
CA SER A 102 3.32 -11.77 -3.69
C SER A 102 3.28 -13.28 -3.40
N HIS A 103 2.69 -13.68 -2.27
CA HIS A 103 2.55 -15.08 -1.89
C HIS A 103 1.15 -15.59 -2.25
N SER A 104 1.01 -16.15 -3.46
CA SER A 104 -0.06 -17.04 -3.94
C SER A 104 -1.55 -16.65 -3.84
N PHE A 105 -1.92 -15.45 -3.37
CA PHE A 105 -3.34 -15.05 -3.29
C PHE A 105 -3.93 -14.48 -4.60
N GLY A 106 -3.15 -14.44 -5.68
CA GLY A 106 -3.59 -13.93 -6.97
C GLY A 106 -3.62 -12.40 -7.06
N ASN A 107 -4.06 -11.89 -8.21
CA ASN A 107 -4.14 -10.46 -8.49
C ASN A 107 -5.38 -9.84 -7.82
N THR A 108 -5.34 -8.53 -7.59
CA THR A 108 -6.53 -7.77 -7.19
C THR A 108 -7.65 -7.95 -8.22
N VAL A 109 -8.86 -8.27 -7.76
CA VAL A 109 -10.06 -8.40 -8.60
C VAL A 109 -10.88 -7.12 -8.48
N PRO A 110 -10.82 -6.18 -9.45
CA PRO A 110 -11.40 -4.85 -9.31
C PRO A 110 -12.93 -4.84 -9.08
N GLU A 111 -13.63 -5.82 -9.64
CA GLU A 111 -15.08 -5.97 -9.54
C GLU A 111 -15.56 -6.18 -8.11
N LEU A 112 -14.69 -6.72 -7.23
CA LEU A 112 -15.02 -6.94 -5.82
C LEU A 112 -14.82 -5.68 -4.96
N LEU A 113 -14.04 -4.69 -5.42
CA LEU A 113 -13.64 -3.53 -4.61
C LEU A 113 -14.79 -2.56 -4.31
N THR A 114 -15.84 -2.56 -5.13
CA THR A 114 -17.03 -1.70 -4.98
C THR A 114 -18.14 -2.35 -4.17
N ILE A 115 -17.98 -3.61 -3.76
CA ILE A 115 -18.98 -4.30 -2.93
C ILE A 115 -18.99 -3.64 -1.54
N GLY A 116 -20.17 -3.26 -1.06
CA GLY A 116 -20.34 -2.60 0.24
C GLY A 116 -20.12 -1.08 0.25
N THR A 117 -19.63 -0.46 -0.84
CA THR A 117 -19.50 1.01 -0.91
C THR A 117 -20.81 1.73 -1.23
N THR A 118 -21.77 1.01 -1.85
CA THR A 118 -23.03 1.60 -2.36
C THR A 118 -24.21 1.44 -1.39
N HIS A 119 -24.21 0.41 -0.54
CA HIS A 119 -25.41 -0.03 0.20
C HIS A 119 -25.32 0.13 1.73
N GLU A 120 -24.16 0.50 2.26
CA GLU A 120 -23.97 0.72 3.70
C GLU A 120 -23.32 2.10 3.93
N PRO A 121 -24.00 3.22 3.58
CA PRO A 121 -23.62 4.50 4.18
C PRO A 121 -23.62 4.31 5.70
N ILE A 122 -22.70 4.97 6.41
CA ILE A 122 -22.62 4.93 7.89
C ILE A 122 -24.04 5.02 8.42
N THR A 123 -24.53 3.92 9.01
CA THR A 123 -25.87 3.90 9.62
C THR A 123 -25.94 5.08 10.57
N SER A 124 -27.07 5.80 10.59
CA SER A 124 -27.28 7.05 11.33
C SER A 124 -26.70 7.04 12.76
N ARG A 125 -26.72 5.89 13.43
CA ARG A 125 -26.10 5.66 14.75
C ARG A 125 -24.59 5.96 14.83
N GLY A 126 -23.81 5.66 13.78
CA GLY A 126 -22.38 5.99 13.73
C GLY A 126 -22.09 7.45 13.36
N GLN A 127 -23.11 8.21 12.93
CA GLN A 127 -23.00 9.64 12.64
C GLN A 127 -23.18 10.50 13.90
N GLU A 128 -23.90 10.01 14.91
CA GLU A 128 -24.17 10.68 16.20
C GLU A 128 -22.93 10.79 17.09
N ASP A 129 -21.98 9.85 17.00
CA ASP A 129 -20.72 9.83 17.78
C ASP A 129 -19.68 10.89 17.34
N ARG A 130 -20.11 11.91 16.57
CA ARG A 130 -19.26 12.99 16.03
C ARG A 130 -19.41 14.33 16.78
N LEU A 131 -20.06 14.34 17.95
CA LEU A 131 -20.21 15.52 18.81
C LEU A 131 -19.33 15.45 20.05
#